data_AF-A0A133ULQ6-F1
#
_entry.id   AF-A0A133ULQ6-F1
#
_cell.length_a   1.000
_cell.length_b   1.000
_cell.length_c   1.000
_cell.angle_alpha   90.00
_cell.angle_beta   90.00
_cell.angle_gamma   90.00
#
_symmetry.space_group_name_H-M   'P 1'
#
loop_
_entity.id
_entity.type
_entity.pdbx_description
1 polymer ?
#
loop_
_entity_poly.entity_id
_entity_poly.type
_entity_poly.pdbx_seq_one_letter_code
_entity_poly.pdbx_strand_id
1 'polypeptide(L)'
;MNFCLITGRTSKQGEAREIGKTTQEYQNNTAVVYLSEGDMKELGLEESSPVELSTRFGSVTALTKKDEGLDRGIIFMPIGPWASKLIGGDTKGTGSSHAKGLPARLSATDEDVQSLEKILAEG
;
A
#
# COMPACT_ATOMS: atom_id res chain seq x y z
N MET A 1 -2.20 -14.45 1.07
CA MET A 1 -1.13 -14.80 2.04
C MET A 1 -0.98 -13.71 3.10
N ASN A 2 -0.34 -14.02 4.23
CA ASN A 2 -0.12 -13.07 5.32
C ASN A 2 1.25 -12.41 5.18
N PHE A 3 1.27 -11.09 5.30
CA PHE A 3 2.44 -10.23 5.12
C PHE A 3 2.56 -9.25 6.28
N CYS A 4 3.76 -8.71 6.44
CA CYS A 4 4.07 -7.62 7.35
C CYS A 4 4.02 -6.29 6.59
N LEU A 5 2.97 -5.49 6.79
CA LEU A 5 2.81 -4.19 6.16
C LEU A 5 3.65 -3.14 6.88
N ILE A 6 4.57 -2.55 6.14
CA ILE A 6 5.37 -1.39 6.54
C ILE A 6 4.84 -0.17 5.79
N THR A 7 4.58 0.91 6.52
CA THR A 7 4.21 2.19 5.92
C THR A 7 5.29 3.23 6.21
N GLY A 8 5.67 3.99 5.20
CA GLY A 8 6.69 5.04 5.35
C GLY A 8 6.52 6.16 4.34
N ARG A 9 7.23 7.28 4.58
CA ARG A 9 7.36 8.34 3.57
C ARG A 9 8.37 7.88 2.54
N THR A 10 7.99 7.88 1.26
CA THR A 10 8.94 7.69 0.17
C THR A 10 9.44 9.05 -0.31
N SER A 11 10.69 9.14 -0.75
CA SER A 11 11.25 10.37 -1.32
C SER A 11 10.44 10.88 -2.53
N LYS A 12 9.81 9.97 -3.28
CA LYS A 12 8.91 10.27 -4.42
C LYS A 12 7.61 11.00 -4.02
N GLN A 13 7.22 11.00 -2.74
CA GLN A 13 6.10 11.85 -2.29
C GLN A 13 6.44 13.33 -2.21
N GLY A 14 7.73 13.69 -2.14
CA GLY A 14 8.17 15.08 -2.16
C GLY A 14 7.83 15.77 -3.48
N GLU A 15 7.93 15.05 -4.59
CA GLU A 15 7.70 15.57 -5.95
C GLU A 15 6.20 15.57 -6.32
N ALA A 16 5.41 14.62 -5.80
CA ALA A 16 3.96 14.58 -6.00
C ALA A 16 3.18 15.71 -5.30
N ARG A 17 3.88 16.61 -4.60
CA ARG A 17 3.29 17.79 -3.95
C ARG A 17 3.12 18.96 -4.93
N GLU A 18 3.75 18.88 -6.11
CA GLU A 18 3.67 19.88 -7.18
C GLU A 18 2.74 19.47 -8.34
N ILE A 19 2.41 18.18 -8.47
CA ILE A 19 1.51 17.66 -9.50
C ILE A 19 0.11 17.53 -8.89
N GLY A 20 -0.86 18.27 -9.42
CA GLY A 20 -2.20 18.46 -8.86
C GLY A 20 -2.83 17.19 -8.25
N LYS A 21 -3.40 17.34 -7.06
CA LYS A 21 -3.99 16.32 -6.18
C LYS A 21 -5.22 15.56 -6.75
N THR A 22 -5.41 15.53 -8.06
CA THR A 22 -6.68 15.13 -8.69
C THR A 22 -6.52 14.37 -10.02
N THR A 23 -5.36 13.80 -10.31
CA THR A 23 -5.13 13.06 -11.56
C THR A 23 -5.03 11.55 -11.30
N GLN A 24 -5.54 10.72 -12.22
CA GLN A 24 -5.33 9.25 -12.23
C GLN A 24 -3.86 8.87 -12.00
N GLU A 25 -2.92 9.71 -12.41
CA GLU A 25 -1.48 9.52 -12.21
C GLU A 25 -1.07 9.52 -10.71
N TYR A 26 -1.74 10.32 -9.88
CA TYR A 26 -1.53 10.29 -8.42
C TYR A 26 -2.08 8.99 -7.81
N GLN A 27 -3.24 8.51 -8.30
CA GLN A 27 -3.83 7.25 -7.86
C GLN A 27 -2.91 6.06 -8.23
N ASN A 28 -2.43 6.00 -9.46
CA ASN A 28 -1.48 4.98 -9.93
C ASN A 28 -0.12 5.02 -9.22
N ASN A 29 0.26 6.14 -8.60
CA ASN A 29 1.51 6.26 -7.86
C ASN A 29 1.37 6.12 -6.33
N THR A 30 0.16 6.25 -5.78
CA THR A 30 -0.06 6.19 -4.32
C THR A 30 -0.85 4.97 -3.88
N ALA A 31 -1.66 4.38 -4.77
CA ALA A 31 -2.35 3.11 -4.56
C ALA A 31 -1.45 1.93 -5.00
N VAL A 32 -0.21 1.91 -4.49
CA VAL A 32 0.77 0.87 -4.82
C VAL A 32 1.24 0.16 -3.57
N VAL A 33 1.46 -1.15 -3.70
CA VAL A 33 2.11 -1.98 -2.69
C VAL A 33 3.36 -2.59 -3.30
N TYR A 34 4.46 -2.43 -2.59
CA TYR A 34 5.75 -2.97 -2.98
C TYR A 34 5.93 -4.35 -2.36
N LEU A 35 6.36 -5.31 -3.16
CA LEU A 35 6.67 -6.68 -2.76
C LEU A 35 8.06 -7.09 -3.24
N SER A 36 8.66 -8.04 -2.53
CA SER A 36 9.88 -8.68 -3.01
C SER A 36 9.62 -9.47 -4.29
N GLU A 37 10.63 -9.61 -5.15
CA GLU A 37 10.52 -10.45 -6.35
C GLU A 37 10.13 -11.89 -6.00
N GLY A 38 10.60 -12.38 -4.85
CA GLY A 38 10.28 -13.71 -4.35
C GLY A 38 8.80 -13.91 -4.05
N ASP A 39 8.18 -12.95 -3.36
CA ASP A 39 6.75 -13.00 -3.02
C ASP A 39 5.88 -12.85 -4.28
N MET A 40 6.26 -11.96 -5.20
CA MET A 40 5.54 -11.81 -6.47
C MET A 40 5.55 -13.11 -7.28
N LYS A 41 6.71 -13.77 -7.41
CA LYS A 41 6.82 -15.07 -8.09
C LYS A 41 6.01 -16.17 -7.38
N GLU A 42 6.01 -16.20 -6.05
CA GLU A 42 5.27 -17.20 -5.27
C GLU A 42 3.75 -17.01 -5.39
N LEU A 43 3.30 -15.77 -5.48
CA LEU A 43 1.90 -15.41 -5.67
C LEU A 43 1.46 -15.43 -7.14
N GLY A 44 2.37 -15.57 -8.10
CA GLY A 44 2.08 -15.45 -9.53
C GLY A 44 1.63 -14.05 -9.94
N LEU A 45 2.12 -13.01 -9.26
CA LEU A 45 1.81 -11.61 -9.53
C LEU A 45 2.89 -10.97 -10.41
N GLU A 46 2.45 -10.09 -11.31
CA GLU A 46 3.33 -9.27 -12.15
C GLU A 46 3.32 -7.82 -11.66
N GLU A 47 4.13 -6.94 -12.26
CA GLU A 47 4.04 -5.51 -11.93
C GLU A 47 2.72 -4.93 -12.44
N SER A 48 2.13 -4.02 -11.67
CA SER A 48 0.81 -3.43 -11.93
C SER A 48 -0.35 -4.43 -11.91
N SER A 49 -0.18 -5.60 -11.27
CA SER A 49 -1.29 -6.50 -10.99
C SER A 49 -2.16 -5.94 -9.85
N PRO A 50 -3.50 -5.95 -10.02
CA PRO A 50 -4.41 -5.55 -8.95
C PRO A 50 -4.40 -6.57 -7.81
N VAL A 51 -4.27 -6.06 -6.58
CA VAL A 51 -4.32 -6.85 -5.35
C VAL A 51 -5.18 -6.17 -4.31
N GLU A 52 -5.90 -6.98 -3.53
CA GLU A 52 -6.57 -6.51 -2.32
C GLU A 52 -5.64 -6.71 -1.12
N LEU A 53 -5.43 -5.63 -0.39
CA LEU A 53 -4.69 -5.60 0.86
C LEU A 53 -5.65 -5.34 2.02
N SER A 54 -5.68 -6.26 2.98
CA SER A 54 -6.68 -6.29 4.05
C SER A 54 -6.01 -6.44 5.41
N THR A 55 -6.37 -5.59 6.37
CA THR A 55 -5.90 -5.63 7.75
C THR A 55 -7.08 -5.71 8.72
N ARG A 56 -6.80 -5.71 10.02
CA ARG A 56 -7.85 -5.63 11.05
C ARG A 56 -8.63 -4.31 11.04
N PHE A 57 -8.14 -3.27 10.39
CA PHE A 57 -8.75 -1.94 10.39
C PHE A 57 -9.59 -1.66 9.13
N GLY A 58 -9.24 -2.30 8.02
CA GLY A 58 -9.95 -2.15 6.76
C GLY A 58 -9.23 -2.87 5.62
N SER A 59 -9.79 -2.74 4.42
CA SER A 59 -9.22 -3.28 3.18
C SER A 59 -9.15 -2.20 2.12
N VAL A 60 -8.17 -2.33 1.22
CA VAL A 60 -8.00 -1.46 0.06
C VAL A 60 -7.46 -2.26 -1.12
N THR A 61 -7.83 -1.86 -2.33
CA THR A 61 -7.20 -2.33 -3.57
C THR A 61 -6.01 -1.46 -3.95
N ALA A 62 -4.92 -2.08 -4.38
CA ALA A 62 -3.70 -1.43 -4.82
C ALA A 62 -3.04 -2.21 -5.97
N LEU A 63 -2.11 -1.57 -6.69
CA LEU A 63 -1.28 -2.21 -7.70
C LEU A 63 0.03 -2.71 -7.09
N THR A 64 0.48 -3.88 -7.53
CA THR A 64 1.79 -4.42 -7.18
C THR A 64 2.92 -3.64 -7.85
N LYS A 65 4.00 -3.39 -7.10
CA LYS A 65 5.29 -2.95 -7.65
C LYS A 65 6.39 -3.85 -7.12
N LYS A 66 7.39 -4.12 -7.96
CA LYS A 66 8.55 -4.88 -7.53
C LYS A 66 9.52 -3.97 -6.76
N ASP A 67 10.01 -4.45 -5.62
CA ASP A 67 11.12 -3.83 -4.88
C ASP A 67 12.15 -4.90 -4.52
N GLU A 68 13.33 -4.81 -5.13
CA GLU A 68 14.42 -5.76 -4.90
C GLU A 68 15.09 -5.57 -3.53
N GLY A 69 14.82 -4.46 -2.85
CA GLY A 69 15.31 -4.17 -1.51
C GLY A 69 14.38 -4.69 -0.39
N LEU A 70 13.21 -5.24 -0.73
CA LEU A 70 12.31 -5.84 0.26
C LEU A 70 12.61 -7.32 0.49
N ASP A 71 12.66 -7.71 1.76
CA ASP A 71 12.69 -9.11 2.18
C ASP A 71 11.35 -9.80 1.95
N ARG A 72 11.39 -11.13 1.77
CA ARG A 72 10.18 -11.95 1.61
C ARG A 72 9.26 -11.84 2.82
N GLY A 73 7.95 -11.81 2.58
CA GLY A 73 6.94 -11.68 3.63
C GLY A 73 6.78 -10.25 4.18
N ILE A 74 7.55 -9.28 3.69
CA ILE A 74 7.41 -7.86 3.98
C ILE A 74 6.83 -7.15 2.77
N ILE A 75 5.81 -6.34 3.00
CA ILE A 75 5.23 -5.47 1.98
C ILE A 75 5.30 -4.03 2.44
N PHE A 76 5.50 -3.12 1.49
CA PHE A 76 5.60 -1.71 1.80
C PHE A 76 4.54 -0.90 1.06
N MET A 77 3.86 0.00 1.77
CA MET A 77 2.91 0.95 1.17
C MET A 77 3.30 2.38 1.56
N PRO A 78 3.46 3.29 0.59
CA PRO A 78 3.69 4.70 0.88
C PRO A 78 2.55 5.29 1.73
N ILE A 79 2.88 6.17 2.68
CA ILE A 79 1.86 6.85 3.50
C ILE A 79 0.91 7.65 2.62
N GLY A 80 -0.35 7.25 2.56
CA GLY A 80 -1.37 7.90 1.74
C GLY A 80 -2.76 7.49 2.19
N PRO A 81 -3.81 7.92 1.47
CA PRO A 81 -5.19 7.63 1.86
C PRO A 81 -5.49 6.12 1.94
N TRP A 82 -4.93 5.30 1.04
CA TRP A 82 -4.97 3.84 1.12
C TRP A 82 -4.27 3.28 2.37
N ALA A 83 -3.06 3.75 2.68
CA ALA A 83 -2.34 3.31 3.88
C ALA A 83 -3.08 3.69 5.17
N SER A 84 -3.68 4.89 5.22
CA SER A 84 -4.47 5.37 6.37
C SER A 84 -5.65 4.45 6.68
N LYS A 85 -6.33 3.90 5.65
CA LYS A 85 -7.38 2.90 5.82
C LYS A 85 -6.88 1.60 6.45
N LEU A 86 -5.69 1.17 6.06
CA LEU A 86 -5.10 -0.08 6.53
C LEU A 86 -4.54 0.01 7.94
N ILE A 87 -4.05 1.17 8.37
CA ILE A 87 -3.49 1.35 9.72
C ILE A 87 -4.53 1.83 10.75
N GLY A 88 -5.72 2.21 10.28
CA GLY A 88 -6.74 2.91 11.06
C GLY A 88 -6.31 4.35 11.29
N GLY A 89 -7.15 5.33 10.93
CA GLY A 89 -6.83 6.78 10.93
C GLY A 89 -6.35 7.38 12.27
N ASP A 90 -6.23 6.59 13.33
CA ASP A 90 -5.65 6.96 14.62
C ASP A 90 -4.16 6.56 14.65
N THR A 91 -3.31 7.21 13.84
CA THR A 91 -1.87 7.23 14.16
C THR A 91 -1.65 8.24 15.28
N LYS A 92 -2.15 7.96 16.49
CA LYS A 92 -1.67 8.64 17.69
C LYS A 92 -0.17 8.45 17.71
N GLY A 93 0.56 9.55 17.52
CA GLY A 93 2.01 9.59 17.42
C GLY A 93 2.66 8.83 18.56
N THR A 94 2.98 7.57 18.30
CA THR A 94 3.77 6.75 19.20
C THR A 94 5.07 6.50 18.46
N GLY A 95 6.03 7.41 18.72
CA GLY A 95 7.44 7.15 18.47
C GLY A 95 7.89 5.99 19.35
N SER A 96 7.55 4.77 18.95
CA SER A 96 7.94 3.55 19.65
C SER A 96 8.89 2.75 18.77
N SER A 97 10.12 2.65 19.26
CA SER A 97 11.35 2.14 18.64
C SER A 97 11.37 0.64 18.34
N HIS A 98 10.26 0.08 17.88
CA HIS A 98 10.22 -1.25 17.27
C HIS A 98 9.31 -1.15 16.06
N ALA A 99 9.89 -1.09 14.86
CA ALA A 99 9.19 -1.18 13.59
C ALA A 99 8.57 -2.59 13.42
N LYS A 100 7.57 -2.92 14.24
CA LYS A 100 6.73 -4.08 14.05
C LYS A 100 5.69 -3.69 13.01
N GLY A 101 5.89 -4.11 11.77
CA GLY A 101 4.89 -3.91 10.73
C GLY A 101 3.54 -4.51 11.12
N LEU A 102 2.49 -4.03 10.44
CA LEU A 102 1.13 -4.43 10.71
C LEU A 102 0.82 -5.75 9.97
N PRO A 103 0.28 -6.79 10.63
CA PRO A 103 -0.17 -7.97 9.92
C PRO A 103 -1.25 -7.60 8.90
N ALA A 104 -0.98 -7.91 7.65
CA ALA A 104 -1.86 -7.66 6.52
C ALA A 104 -2.02 -8.93 5.69
N ARG A 105 -3.15 -9.09 5.05
CA ARG A 105 -3.44 -10.17 4.13
C ARG A 105 -3.51 -9.60 2.73
N LEU A 106 -2.71 -10.17 1.83
CA LEU A 106 -2.70 -9.80 0.43
C LEU A 106 -3.26 -10.95 -0.41
N SER A 107 -4.17 -10.62 -1.31
CA SER A 107 -4.77 -11.56 -2.27
C SER A 107 -4.87 -10.90 -3.64
N ALA A 108 -4.69 -11.67 -4.71
CA ALA A 108 -4.99 -11.20 -6.06
C ALA A 108 -6.48 -10.87 -6.18
N THR A 109 -6.81 -9.80 -6.89
CA THR A 109 -8.19 -9.41 -7.18
C THR A 109 -8.31 -9.03 -8.65
N ASP A 110 -9.51 -9.12 -9.21
CA ASP A 110 -9.86 -8.60 -10.54
C ASP A 110 -10.52 -7.21 -10.43
N GLU A 111 -10.71 -6.71 -9.20
CA GLU A 111 -11.29 -5.39 -8.97
C GLU A 111 -10.30 -4.27 -9.32
N ASP A 112 -10.86 -3.22 -9.93
CA ASP A 112 -10.12 -2.00 -10.22
C ASP A 112 -9.71 -1.28 -8.92
N VAL A 113 -8.64 -0.49 -8.99
CA VAL A 113 -8.14 0.26 -7.85
C VAL A 113 -9.18 1.29 -7.45
N GLN A 114 -9.69 1.20 -6.22
CA GLN A 114 -10.61 2.19 -5.65
C GLN A 114 -10.10 3.62 -5.90
N SER A 115 -10.94 4.45 -6.53
CA SER A 115 -10.64 5.86 -6.75
C SER A 115 -10.39 6.60 -5.43
N LEU A 116 -9.55 7.63 -5.48
CA LEU A 116 -9.24 8.49 -4.34
C LEU A 116 -10.52 9.02 -3.65
N GLU A 117 -11.51 9.45 -4.43
CA GLU A 117 -12.78 9.95 -3.93
C GLU A 117 -13.52 8.91 -3.08
N LYS A 118 -13.52 7.65 -3.51
CA LYS A 118 -14.14 6.54 -2.77
C LYS A 118 -13.38 6.26 -1.47
N ILE A 119 -12.05 6.22 -1.53
CA ILE A 119 -11.21 6.02 -0.34
C ILE A 119 -11.45 7.13 0.70
N LEU A 120 -11.57 8.39 0.26
CA LEU A 120 -11.81 9.54 1.12
C LEU A 120 -13.26 9.64 1.62
N ALA A 121 -14.25 9.23 0.82
CA ALA A 121 -15.66 9.25 1.20
C ALA A 121 -16.01 8.20 2.25
N GLU A 122 -15.27 7.09 2.29
CA GLU A 122 -15.48 6.01 3.27
C GLU A 122 -14.71 6.26 4.59
N GLY A 123 -13.91 7.33 4.69
CA GLY A 123 -12.95 7.62 5.77
C GLY A 123 -13.52 8.34 6.98
#